data_AF-A0A7J2YIT3-F1
#
_entry.id   AF-A0A7J2YIT3-F1
#
_cell.length_a   1.000
_cell.length_b   1.000
_cell.length_c   1.000
_cell.angle_alpha   90.00
_cell.angle_beta   90.00
_cell.angle_gamma   90.00
#
_symmetry.space_group_name_H-M   'P 1'
#
loop_
_entity.id
_entity.type
_entity.pdbx_description
1 polymer ?
#
loop_
_entity_poly.entity_id
_entity_poly.type
_entity_poly.pdbx_seq_one_letter_code
_entity_poly.pdbx_strand_id
1 'polypeptide(L)'
;MRPILQVALDFTSLEQALRVAEAAVSGGADWLEVGTPLIKSLGISAVKLVAERFPNVTVVADMKTIDTGYLEALMAASHGARVVTVLGLASDRTIEEAADAAHEHSAKLMVDLMLVRDLRKRAEEVVTLGADYVLLHVGKDLQKDGLTPLAWLREIVDCVEVPVAVAGGLSALTAPMAVKAGAKIIVVGGAISGAPDPEKTTREIRKAIDSVV
;
A
#
# COMPACT_ATOMS: atom_id res chain seq x y z
N MET A 1 14.25 -10.91 -5.74
CA MET A 1 12.83 -10.66 -6.09
C MET A 1 12.76 -9.27 -6.71
N ARG A 2 12.06 -9.11 -7.84
CA ARG A 2 11.81 -7.79 -8.44
C ARG A 2 10.92 -6.98 -7.48
N PRO A 3 11.24 -5.71 -7.17
CA PRO A 3 10.40 -4.89 -6.31
C PRO A 3 9.07 -4.58 -6.99
N ILE A 4 8.00 -4.60 -6.22
CA ILE A 4 6.63 -4.32 -6.64
C ILE A 4 6.43 -2.80 -6.69
N LEU A 5 5.85 -2.31 -7.79
CA LEU A 5 5.33 -0.95 -7.88
C LEU A 5 3.82 -0.97 -7.61
N GLN A 6 3.42 -0.37 -6.48
CA GLN A 6 2.03 -0.18 -6.10
C GLN A 6 1.62 1.27 -6.35
N VAL A 7 0.48 1.48 -7.00
CA VAL A 7 -0.05 2.83 -7.28
C VAL A 7 -1.29 3.11 -6.46
N ALA A 8 -1.24 4.16 -5.64
CA ALA A 8 -2.34 4.58 -4.76
C ALA A 8 -3.32 5.50 -5.49
N LEU A 9 -4.56 5.05 -5.63
CA LEU A 9 -5.67 5.75 -6.30
C LEU A 9 -6.46 6.59 -5.30
N ASP A 10 -5.83 7.62 -4.74
CA ASP A 10 -6.44 8.54 -3.79
C ASP A 10 -7.35 9.60 -4.44
N PHE A 11 -8.45 9.14 -5.03
CA PHE A 11 -9.46 9.99 -5.67
C PHE A 11 -10.77 9.95 -4.92
N THR A 12 -11.65 10.91 -5.19
CA THR A 12 -13.06 10.87 -4.76
C THR A 12 -14.01 10.50 -5.91
N SER A 13 -13.49 10.40 -7.14
CA SER A 13 -14.21 10.02 -8.36
C SER A 13 -13.70 8.71 -8.93
N LEU A 14 -14.61 7.76 -9.16
CA LEU A 14 -14.28 6.47 -9.79
C LEU A 14 -13.71 6.64 -11.19
N GLU A 15 -14.30 7.54 -11.98
CA GLU A 15 -13.90 7.77 -13.36
C GLU A 15 -12.44 8.26 -13.46
N GLN A 16 -12.06 9.18 -12.57
CA GLN A 16 -10.67 9.65 -12.47
C GLN A 16 -9.74 8.53 -12.00
N ALA A 17 -10.14 7.78 -10.97
CA ALA A 17 -9.36 6.66 -10.46
C ALA A 17 -9.10 5.60 -11.54
N LEU A 18 -10.13 5.20 -12.30
CA LEU A 18 -9.99 4.19 -13.36
C LEU A 18 -9.10 4.67 -14.51
N ARG A 19 -9.22 5.93 -14.94
CA ARG A 19 -8.31 6.49 -15.95
C ARG A 19 -6.85 6.41 -15.52
N VAL A 20 -6.56 6.82 -14.28
CA VAL A 20 -5.18 6.78 -13.76
C VAL A 20 -4.72 5.35 -13.54
N ALA A 21 -5.61 4.44 -13.11
CA ALA A 21 -5.30 3.02 -12.98
C ALA A 21 -4.91 2.39 -14.33
N GLU A 22 -5.65 2.67 -15.41
CA GLU A 22 -5.33 2.17 -16.76
C GLU A 22 -3.97 2.66 -17.24
N ALA A 23 -3.69 3.94 -17.05
CA ALA A 23 -2.41 4.55 -17.38
C ALA A 23 -1.26 3.95 -16.54
N ALA A 24 -1.47 3.78 -15.23
CA ALA A 24 -0.49 3.21 -14.32
C ALA A 24 -0.15 1.76 -14.68
N VAL A 25 -1.15 0.92 -14.94
CA VAL A 25 -0.94 -0.47 -15.37
C VAL A 25 -0.19 -0.51 -16.70
N SER A 26 -0.56 0.34 -17.67
CA SER A 26 0.14 0.45 -18.96
C SER A 26 1.59 0.92 -18.80
N GLY A 27 1.86 1.73 -17.77
CA GLY A 27 3.19 2.17 -17.39
C GLY A 27 4.01 1.12 -16.62
N GLY A 28 3.41 0.01 -16.21
CA GLY A 28 4.09 -1.08 -15.50
C GLY A 28 3.90 -1.08 -13.99
N ALA A 29 2.79 -0.52 -13.47
CA ALA A 29 2.35 -0.79 -12.11
C ALA A 29 2.03 -2.28 -11.94
N ASP A 30 2.52 -2.88 -10.85
CA ASP A 30 2.25 -4.27 -10.53
C ASP A 30 0.95 -4.39 -9.72
N TRP A 31 0.74 -3.45 -8.78
CA TRP A 31 -0.41 -3.43 -7.85
C TRP A 31 -1.15 -2.10 -7.94
N LEU A 32 -2.47 -2.15 -7.75
CA LEU A 32 -3.33 -0.97 -7.65
C LEU A 32 -3.96 -0.91 -6.26
N GLU A 33 -3.85 0.23 -5.60
CA GLU A 33 -4.44 0.45 -4.29
C GLU A 33 -5.66 1.36 -4.41
N VAL A 34 -6.81 0.85 -3.96
CA VAL A 34 -8.03 1.65 -3.78
C VAL A 34 -7.86 2.40 -2.48
N GLY A 35 -7.36 3.64 -2.59
CA GLY A 35 -6.98 4.47 -1.47
C GLY A 35 -8.14 4.83 -0.55
N THR A 36 -7.83 5.16 0.71
CA THR A 36 -8.85 5.54 1.71
C THR A 36 -9.87 6.58 1.22
N PRO A 37 -9.49 7.66 0.48
CA PRO A 37 -10.46 8.65 -0.01
C PRO A 37 -11.49 8.07 -0.98
N LEU A 38 -11.09 7.10 -1.80
CA LEU A 38 -11.97 6.50 -2.80
C LEU A 38 -12.98 5.55 -2.13
N ILE A 39 -12.50 4.74 -1.19
CA ILE A 39 -13.35 3.89 -0.34
C ILE A 39 -14.33 4.76 0.46
N LYS A 40 -13.87 5.86 1.06
CA LYS A 40 -14.76 6.77 1.81
C LYS A 40 -15.80 7.47 0.93
N SER A 41 -15.50 7.68 -0.35
CA SER A 41 -16.41 8.37 -1.27
C SER A 41 -17.47 7.45 -1.86
N LEU A 42 -17.14 6.18 -2.10
CA LEU A 42 -17.97 5.25 -2.88
C LEU A 42 -18.32 3.95 -2.13
N GLY A 43 -17.84 3.82 -0.89
CA GLY A 43 -17.90 2.60 -0.11
C GLY A 43 -17.02 1.49 -0.65
N ILE A 44 -17.20 0.30 -0.08
CA ILE A 44 -16.43 -0.91 -0.43
C ILE A 44 -16.63 -1.35 -1.90
N SER A 45 -17.70 -0.89 -2.54
CA SER A 45 -17.99 -1.16 -3.96
C SER A 45 -16.86 -0.70 -4.90
N ALA A 46 -16.09 0.32 -4.53
CA ALA A 46 -14.95 0.78 -5.31
C ALA A 46 -13.89 -0.32 -5.49
N VAL A 47 -13.65 -1.14 -4.46
CA VAL A 47 -12.71 -2.26 -4.50
C VAL A 47 -13.13 -3.27 -5.57
N LYS A 48 -14.42 -3.66 -5.56
CA LYS A 48 -14.99 -4.58 -6.54
C LYS A 48 -14.86 -4.06 -7.97
N LEU A 49 -15.22 -2.79 -8.19
CA LEU A 49 -15.18 -2.20 -9.53
C LEU A 49 -13.75 -2.13 -10.09
N VAL A 50 -12.76 -1.85 -9.24
CA VAL A 50 -11.34 -1.87 -9.65
C VAL A 50 -10.87 -3.32 -9.88
N ALA A 51 -11.19 -4.26 -9.00
CA ALA A 51 -10.81 -5.67 -9.15
C ALA A 51 -11.39 -6.32 -10.41
N GLU A 52 -12.66 -6.03 -10.73
CA GLU A 52 -13.31 -6.51 -11.96
C GLU A 52 -12.70 -5.88 -13.22
N ARG A 53 -12.28 -4.61 -13.16
CA ARG A 53 -11.63 -3.93 -14.29
C ARG A 53 -10.21 -4.43 -14.56
N PHE A 54 -9.50 -4.85 -13.52
CA PHE A 54 -8.10 -5.28 -13.60
C PHE A 54 -7.87 -6.68 -12.98
N PRO A 55 -8.45 -7.76 -13.54
CA PRO A 55 -8.46 -9.08 -12.92
C PRO A 55 -7.06 -9.72 -12.76
N ASN A 56 -6.10 -9.27 -13.56
CA ASN A 56 -4.72 -9.75 -13.56
C ASN A 56 -3.78 -8.92 -12.68
N VAL A 57 -4.28 -7.83 -12.07
CA VAL A 57 -3.51 -6.92 -11.22
C VAL A 57 -3.90 -7.16 -9.77
N THR A 58 -2.93 -7.14 -8.86
CA THR A 58 -3.24 -7.23 -7.42
C THR A 58 -3.90 -5.93 -6.99
N VAL A 59 -5.11 -6.05 -6.44
CA VAL A 59 -5.83 -4.92 -5.84
C VAL A 59 -5.62 -4.90 -4.33
N VAL A 60 -5.18 -3.76 -3.82
CA VAL A 60 -5.05 -3.46 -2.39
C VAL A 60 -6.25 -2.62 -1.97
N ALA A 61 -6.93 -3.01 -0.90
CA ALA A 61 -7.94 -2.17 -0.25
C ALA A 61 -7.31 -1.45 0.93
N ASP A 62 -7.13 -0.14 0.81
CA ASP A 62 -6.55 0.69 1.86
C ASP A 62 -7.60 1.11 2.87
N MET A 63 -8.06 0.12 3.65
CA MET A 63 -9.13 0.29 4.63
C MET A 63 -8.68 1.15 5.81
N LYS A 64 -7.38 1.14 6.15
CA LYS A 64 -6.85 1.73 7.39
C LYS A 64 -7.69 1.31 8.61
N THR A 65 -8.06 0.04 8.64
CA THR A 65 -8.87 -0.55 9.71
C THR A 65 -8.21 -0.28 11.05
N ILE A 66 -8.99 0.23 12.00
CA ILE A 66 -8.54 0.53 13.37
C ILE A 66 -9.29 -0.30 14.41
N ASP A 67 -10.51 -0.70 14.09
CA ASP A 67 -11.40 -1.54 14.87
C ASP A 67 -12.22 -2.41 13.89
N THR A 68 -12.88 -3.46 14.39
CA THR A 68 -13.70 -4.40 13.60
C THR A 68 -12.89 -5.19 12.54
N GLY A 69 -11.70 -5.64 12.94
CA GLY A 69 -10.68 -6.27 12.08
C GLY A 69 -11.23 -7.34 11.15
N TYR A 70 -11.89 -8.37 11.70
CA TYR A 70 -12.43 -9.46 10.89
C TYR A 70 -13.44 -8.95 9.85
N LEU A 71 -14.39 -8.11 10.26
CA LEU A 71 -15.48 -7.65 9.40
C LEU A 71 -14.95 -6.79 8.25
N GLU A 72 -14.09 -5.82 8.53
CA GLU A 72 -13.54 -4.94 7.49
C GLU A 72 -12.62 -5.68 6.51
N ALA A 73 -11.79 -6.60 7.01
CA ALA A 73 -10.96 -7.45 6.17
C ALA A 73 -11.79 -8.39 5.29
N LEU A 74 -12.82 -9.03 5.86
CA LEU A 74 -13.77 -9.85 5.13
C LEU A 74 -14.48 -9.05 4.02
N MET A 75 -14.94 -7.84 4.34
CA MET A 75 -15.60 -6.96 3.36
C MET A 75 -14.66 -6.67 2.19
N ALA A 76 -13.42 -6.28 2.46
CA ALA A 76 -12.44 -5.98 1.41
C ALA A 76 -12.10 -7.21 0.56
N ALA A 77 -11.75 -8.34 1.19
CA ALA A 77 -11.37 -9.56 0.49
C ALA A 77 -12.53 -10.11 -0.36
N SER A 78 -13.76 -10.10 0.16
CA SER A 78 -14.97 -10.52 -0.56
C SER A 78 -15.32 -9.62 -1.76
N HIS A 79 -14.79 -8.39 -1.79
CA HIS A 79 -14.90 -7.46 -2.92
C HIS A 79 -13.70 -7.52 -3.87
N GLY A 80 -12.85 -8.55 -3.76
CA GLY A 80 -11.76 -8.82 -4.70
C GLY A 80 -10.42 -8.18 -4.34
N ALA A 81 -10.28 -7.60 -3.14
CA ALA A 81 -8.97 -7.22 -2.64
C ALA A 81 -8.11 -8.47 -2.43
N ARG A 82 -6.87 -8.43 -2.91
CA ARG A 82 -5.85 -9.45 -2.64
C ARG A 82 -4.93 -9.05 -1.48
N VAL A 83 -4.95 -7.78 -1.11
CA VAL A 83 -4.27 -7.25 0.08
C VAL A 83 -5.21 -6.28 0.79
N VAL A 84 -5.27 -6.35 2.12
CA VAL A 84 -6.06 -5.43 2.94
C VAL A 84 -5.14 -4.72 3.95
N THR A 85 -5.36 -3.43 4.18
CA THR A 85 -4.58 -2.66 5.17
C THR A 85 -5.29 -2.52 6.51
N VAL A 86 -4.55 -2.74 7.60
CA VAL A 86 -4.93 -2.40 8.97
C VAL A 86 -3.88 -1.48 9.57
N LEU A 87 -4.27 -0.53 10.42
CA LEU A 87 -3.29 0.34 11.09
C LEU A 87 -2.58 -0.42 12.20
N GLY A 88 -1.26 -0.27 12.30
CA GLY A 88 -0.46 -0.77 13.42
C GLY A 88 -0.83 -0.14 14.77
N LEU A 89 -1.61 0.95 14.78
CA LEU A 89 -2.21 1.53 15.98
C LEU A 89 -3.43 0.75 16.49
N ALA A 90 -3.99 -0.17 15.69
CA ALA A 90 -5.08 -1.03 16.13
C ALA A 90 -4.63 -1.96 17.27
N SER A 91 -5.60 -2.48 18.02
CA SER A 91 -5.31 -3.48 19.05
C SER A 91 -4.77 -4.76 18.42
N ASP A 92 -3.96 -5.51 19.16
CA ASP A 92 -3.39 -6.79 18.69
C ASP A 92 -4.49 -7.74 18.21
N ARG A 93 -5.57 -7.83 18.99
CA ARG A 93 -6.77 -8.60 18.64
C ARG A 93 -7.39 -8.17 17.32
N THR A 94 -7.46 -6.88 17.05
CA THR A 94 -7.99 -6.36 15.77
C THR A 94 -7.11 -6.80 14.59
N ILE A 95 -5.79 -6.81 14.78
CA ILE A 95 -4.83 -7.21 13.74
C ILE A 95 -4.92 -8.72 13.50
N GLU A 96 -4.97 -9.54 14.56
CA GLU A 96 -5.16 -10.99 14.49
C GLU A 96 -6.47 -11.33 13.75
N GLU A 97 -7.59 -10.73 14.17
CA GLU A 97 -8.90 -10.96 13.55
C GLU A 97 -8.93 -10.51 12.08
N ALA A 98 -8.22 -9.44 11.72
CA ALA A 98 -8.06 -9.02 10.32
C ALA A 98 -7.19 -9.99 9.51
N ALA A 99 -6.14 -10.55 10.11
CA ALA A 99 -5.27 -11.54 9.48
C ALA A 99 -6.05 -12.83 9.17
N ASP A 100 -6.81 -13.33 10.15
CA ASP A 100 -7.68 -14.51 10.01
C ASP A 100 -8.64 -14.33 8.83
N ALA A 101 -9.41 -13.24 8.80
CA ALA A 101 -10.34 -12.96 7.70
C ALA A 101 -9.63 -12.81 6.35
N ALA A 102 -8.48 -12.15 6.29
CA ALA A 102 -7.73 -12.02 5.05
C ALA A 102 -7.29 -13.39 4.53
N HIS A 103 -6.71 -14.24 5.40
CA HIS A 103 -6.19 -15.55 5.02
C HIS A 103 -7.29 -16.54 4.64
N GLU A 104 -8.40 -16.57 5.38
CA GLU A 104 -9.60 -17.38 5.07
C GLU A 104 -10.17 -17.07 3.68
N HIS A 105 -10.00 -15.82 3.24
CA HIS A 105 -10.50 -15.33 1.95
C HIS A 105 -9.41 -15.17 0.88
N SER A 106 -8.27 -15.86 1.03
CA SER A 106 -7.17 -15.87 0.06
C SER A 106 -6.58 -14.48 -0.25
N ALA A 107 -6.70 -13.55 0.70
CA ALA A 107 -6.05 -12.26 0.70
C ALA A 107 -4.86 -12.26 1.67
N LYS A 108 -4.12 -11.15 1.67
CA LYS A 108 -2.96 -10.91 2.52
C LYS A 108 -3.19 -9.69 3.39
N LEU A 109 -2.65 -9.69 4.61
CA LEU A 109 -2.73 -8.55 5.51
C LEU A 109 -1.47 -7.68 5.40
N MET A 110 -1.65 -6.38 5.19
CA MET A 110 -0.60 -5.38 5.28
C MET A 110 -0.85 -4.48 6.49
N VAL A 111 0.12 -4.40 7.41
CA VAL A 111 -0.01 -3.56 8.59
C VAL A 111 0.70 -2.22 8.37
N ASP A 112 -0.06 -1.13 8.37
CA ASP A 112 0.41 0.24 8.16
C ASP A 112 0.89 0.85 9.49
N LEU A 113 2.20 1.07 9.61
CA LEU A 113 2.84 1.65 10.79
C LEU A 113 2.70 3.18 10.88
N MET A 114 1.84 3.79 10.07
CA MET A 114 1.56 5.23 10.13
C MET A 114 1.27 5.67 11.57
N LEU A 115 1.99 6.70 12.03
CA LEU A 115 1.90 7.32 13.37
C LEU A 115 2.29 6.41 14.55
N VAL A 116 2.80 5.21 14.30
CA VAL A 116 3.40 4.37 15.35
C VAL A 116 4.68 5.01 15.87
N ARG A 117 4.84 5.08 17.20
CA ARG A 117 6.00 5.72 17.83
C ARG A 117 7.23 4.82 17.86
N ASP A 118 7.07 3.59 18.34
CA ASP A 118 8.12 2.58 18.40
C ASP A 118 7.97 1.65 17.19
N LEU A 119 8.49 2.10 16.06
CA LEU A 119 8.31 1.41 14.78
C LEU A 119 8.93 0.01 14.79
N ARG A 120 10.14 -0.13 15.34
CA ARG A 120 10.87 -1.41 15.39
C ARG A 120 10.09 -2.44 16.20
N LYS A 121 9.72 -2.10 17.43
CA LYS A 121 8.97 -3.00 18.30
C LYS A 121 7.63 -3.39 17.67
N ARG A 122 6.89 -2.41 17.14
CA ARG A 122 5.57 -2.69 16.56
C ARG A 122 5.67 -3.54 15.29
N ALA A 123 6.68 -3.32 14.46
CA ALA A 123 6.92 -4.14 13.28
C ALA A 123 7.15 -5.62 13.66
N GLU A 124 7.97 -5.88 14.68
CA GLU A 124 8.20 -7.25 15.20
C GLU A 124 6.90 -7.88 15.73
N GLU A 125 6.11 -7.14 16.52
CA GLU A 125 4.84 -7.62 17.07
C GLU A 125 3.83 -8.00 15.98
N VAL A 126 3.61 -7.12 15.00
CA VAL A 126 2.52 -7.32 14.02
C VAL A 126 2.80 -8.50 13.07
N VAL A 127 4.08 -8.84 12.86
CA VAL A 127 4.45 -10.08 12.15
C VAL A 127 4.00 -11.31 12.92
N THR A 128 4.15 -11.32 14.25
CA THR A 128 3.67 -12.44 15.08
C THR A 128 2.14 -12.55 15.13
N LEU A 129 1.44 -11.43 14.92
CA LEU A 129 -0.02 -11.33 14.82
C LEU A 129 -0.57 -11.73 13.44
N GLY A 130 0.28 -12.11 12.48
CA GLY A 130 -0.15 -12.62 11.17
C GLY A 130 -0.05 -11.63 10.01
N ALA A 131 0.66 -10.51 10.17
CA ALA A 131 0.97 -9.62 9.04
C ALA A 131 1.79 -10.33 7.96
N ASP A 132 1.33 -10.27 6.71
CA ASP A 132 2.11 -10.74 5.55
C ASP A 132 3.05 -9.65 5.02
N TYR A 133 2.71 -8.38 5.27
CA TYR A 133 3.50 -7.21 4.88
C TYR A 133 3.47 -6.16 5.99
N VAL A 134 4.56 -5.41 6.12
CA VAL A 134 4.64 -4.24 6.99
C VAL A 134 4.83 -3.01 6.11
N LEU A 135 4.03 -1.97 6.32
CA LEU A 135 4.09 -0.72 5.57
C LEU A 135 4.65 0.40 6.45
N LEU A 136 5.82 0.94 6.08
CA LEU A 136 6.33 2.19 6.62
C LEU A 136 5.75 3.37 5.83
N HIS A 137 4.88 4.13 6.47
CA HIS A 137 4.11 5.19 5.81
C HIS A 137 4.24 6.52 6.54
N VAL A 138 4.67 7.56 5.80
CA VAL A 138 4.57 8.94 6.23
C VAL A 138 3.34 9.58 5.58
N GLY A 139 2.41 10.09 6.40
CA GLY A 139 1.16 10.71 5.94
C GLY A 139 1.38 11.95 5.05
N LYS A 140 0.38 12.27 4.22
CA LYS A 140 0.44 13.39 3.25
C LYS A 140 0.58 14.76 3.91
N ASP A 141 0.07 14.92 5.12
CA ASP A 141 0.18 16.11 5.95
C ASP A 141 1.63 16.30 6.43
N LEU A 142 2.25 15.26 7.00
CA LEU A 142 3.63 15.30 7.49
C LEU A 142 4.66 15.45 6.35
N GLN A 143 4.35 14.96 5.15
CA GLN A 143 5.19 15.18 3.97
C GLN A 143 5.35 16.66 3.61
N LYS A 144 4.36 17.51 3.92
CA LYS A 144 4.46 18.97 3.69
C LYS A 144 5.52 19.62 4.58
N ASP A 145 5.82 18.99 5.71
CA ASP A 145 6.86 19.41 6.64
C ASP A 145 8.23 18.82 6.28
N GLY A 146 8.35 18.14 5.13
CA GLY A 146 9.60 17.57 4.61
C GLY A 146 9.97 16.21 5.19
N LEU A 147 9.09 15.58 5.97
CA LEU A 147 9.31 14.23 6.50
C LEU A 147 9.27 13.18 5.38
N THR A 148 10.21 12.24 5.41
CA THR A 148 10.30 11.13 4.45
C THR A 148 10.49 9.80 5.16
N PRO A 149 9.94 8.69 4.66
CA PRO A 149 10.08 7.38 5.30
C PRO A 149 11.50 6.79 5.21
N LEU A 150 12.34 7.31 4.30
CA LEU A 150 13.64 6.73 3.97
C LEU A 150 14.61 6.67 5.16
N ALA A 151 14.48 7.60 6.11
CA ALA A 151 15.35 7.66 7.28
C ALA A 151 15.19 6.44 8.21
N TRP A 152 13.99 5.87 8.30
CA TRP A 152 13.68 4.74 9.18
C TRP A 152 13.60 3.40 8.46
N LEU A 153 13.57 3.41 7.12
CA LEU A 153 13.27 2.22 6.34
C LEU A 153 14.23 1.05 6.60
N ARG A 154 15.54 1.29 6.69
CA ARG A 154 16.52 0.22 6.93
C ARG A 154 16.31 -0.47 8.27
N GLU A 155 16.00 0.31 9.31
CA GLU A 155 15.76 -0.24 10.64
C GLU A 155 14.59 -1.23 10.65
N ILE A 156 13.52 -0.92 9.90
CA ILE A 156 12.35 -1.79 9.79
C ILE A 156 12.64 -3.01 8.92
N VAL A 157 13.33 -2.82 7.78
CA VAL A 157 13.74 -3.92 6.91
C VAL A 157 14.61 -4.94 7.65
N ASP A 158 15.51 -4.47 8.50
CA ASP A 158 16.44 -5.34 9.24
C ASP A 158 15.78 -6.04 10.44
N CYS A 159 14.60 -5.59 10.90
CA CYS A 159 13.94 -6.14 12.08
C CYS A 159 12.81 -7.14 11.78
N VAL A 160 12.35 -7.26 10.53
CA VAL A 160 11.29 -8.21 10.15
C VAL A 160 11.68 -9.07 8.94
N GLU A 161 11.19 -10.30 8.91
CA GLU A 161 11.43 -11.22 7.79
C GLU A 161 10.41 -11.06 6.64
N VAL A 162 9.26 -10.45 6.92
CA VAL A 162 8.21 -10.21 5.92
C VAL A 162 8.59 -9.05 4.98
N PRO A 163 8.08 -9.04 3.73
CA PRO A 163 8.38 -7.94 2.81
C PRO A 163 7.88 -6.58 3.33
N VAL A 164 8.79 -5.62 3.41
CA VAL A 164 8.47 -4.24 3.81
C VAL A 164 8.02 -3.42 2.60
N ALA A 165 6.88 -2.77 2.76
CA ALA A 165 6.35 -1.73 1.89
C ALA A 165 6.74 -0.34 2.40
N VAL A 166 6.87 0.62 1.50
CA VAL A 166 7.13 2.01 1.86
C VAL A 166 6.23 2.98 1.09
N ALA A 167 5.65 3.93 1.80
CA ALA A 167 4.79 4.98 1.24
C ALA A 167 5.15 6.36 1.81
N GLY A 168 4.95 7.37 0.97
CA GLY A 168 5.04 8.78 1.36
C GLY A 168 6.11 9.53 0.57
N GLY A 169 5.67 10.44 -0.31
CA GLY A 169 6.55 11.34 -1.06
C GLY A 169 7.50 10.66 -2.07
N LEU A 170 7.22 9.42 -2.48
CA LEU A 170 8.09 8.70 -3.42
C LEU A 170 7.90 9.17 -4.86
N SER A 171 9.00 9.22 -5.61
CA SER A 171 9.09 9.65 -7.01
C SER A 171 10.14 8.81 -7.76
N ALA A 172 10.34 9.05 -9.06
CA ALA A 172 11.39 8.37 -9.82
C ALA A 172 12.80 8.60 -9.25
N LEU A 173 13.00 9.72 -8.53
CA LEU A 173 14.27 10.04 -7.88
C LEU A 173 14.46 9.28 -6.56
N THR A 174 13.42 9.18 -5.73
CA THR A 174 13.51 8.66 -4.35
C THR A 174 13.14 7.18 -4.23
N ALA A 175 12.30 6.66 -5.12
CA ALA A 175 11.90 5.25 -5.12
C ALA A 175 13.07 4.25 -5.23
N PRO A 176 14.12 4.49 -6.07
CA PRO A 176 15.27 3.60 -6.12
C PRO A 176 16.07 3.56 -4.81
N MET A 177 16.04 4.65 -4.03
CA MET A 177 16.68 4.70 -2.72
C MET A 177 15.98 3.77 -1.72
N ALA A 178 14.64 3.70 -1.76
CA ALA A 178 13.87 2.78 -0.94
C ALA A 178 14.17 1.32 -1.30
N VAL A 179 14.29 0.99 -2.59
CA VAL A 179 14.69 -0.36 -3.03
C VAL A 179 16.08 -0.71 -2.53
N LYS A 180 17.06 0.20 -2.65
CA LYS A 180 18.42 0.00 -2.12
C LYS A 180 18.47 -0.12 -0.60
N ALA A 181 17.49 0.44 0.11
CA ALA A 181 17.31 0.26 1.54
C ALA A 181 16.59 -1.05 1.90
N GLY A 182 16.18 -1.84 0.91
CA GLY A 182 15.67 -3.20 1.06
C GLY A 182 14.16 -3.37 0.92
N ALA A 183 13.41 -2.27 0.75
CA ALA A 183 11.97 -2.33 0.52
C ALA A 183 11.62 -3.20 -0.69
N LYS A 184 10.56 -4.00 -0.55
CA LYS A 184 10.07 -4.90 -1.61
C LYS A 184 8.84 -4.37 -2.32
N ILE A 185 8.10 -3.46 -1.69
CA ILE A 185 6.89 -2.84 -2.25
C ILE A 185 7.04 -1.33 -2.16
N ILE A 186 6.95 -0.66 -3.32
CA ILE A 186 7.10 0.79 -3.44
C ILE A 186 5.73 1.38 -3.76
N VAL A 187 5.15 2.11 -2.81
CA VAL A 187 3.83 2.72 -2.96
C VAL A 187 3.96 4.16 -3.42
N VAL A 188 3.40 4.47 -4.59
CA VAL A 188 3.41 5.83 -5.17
C VAL A 188 2.00 6.30 -5.45
N GLY A 189 1.61 7.42 -4.82
CA GLY A 189 0.34 8.10 -5.09
C GLY A 189 0.55 9.37 -5.89
N GLY A 190 0.68 10.50 -5.17
CA GLY A 190 0.65 11.86 -5.74
C GLY A 190 1.57 12.13 -6.92
N ALA A 191 2.76 11.52 -6.97
CA ALA A 191 3.68 11.68 -8.09
C ALA A 191 3.11 11.13 -9.42
N ILE A 192 2.29 10.09 -9.37
CA ILE A 192 1.63 9.50 -10.54
C ILE A 192 0.26 10.14 -10.76
N SER A 193 -0.56 10.21 -9.71
CA SER A 193 -1.94 10.70 -9.84
C SER A 193 -2.05 12.19 -10.16
N GLY A 194 -1.06 13.00 -9.76
CA GLY A 194 -0.98 14.42 -10.09
C GLY A 194 -0.20 14.73 -11.36
N ALA A 195 0.34 13.73 -12.05
CA ALA A 195 1.16 13.95 -13.25
C ALA A 195 0.28 14.31 -14.47
N PRO A 196 0.77 15.17 -15.38
CA PRO A 196 0.11 15.40 -16.68
C PRO A 196 0.01 14.13 -17.53
N ASP A 197 0.96 13.22 -17.38
CA ASP A 197 1.01 11.92 -18.05
C ASP A 197 1.33 10.81 -17.02
N PRO A 198 0.29 10.22 -16.41
CA PRO A 198 0.46 9.17 -15.40
C PRO A 198 1.13 7.90 -15.95
N GLU A 199 0.92 7.55 -17.22
CA GLU A 199 1.51 6.36 -17.83
C GLU A 199 3.03 6.53 -17.96
N LYS A 200 3.46 7.65 -18.57
CA LYS A 200 4.88 7.96 -18.70
C LYS A 200 5.56 8.05 -17.34
N THR A 201 4.93 8.72 -16.39
CA THR A 201 5.49 8.88 -15.03
C THR A 201 5.63 7.54 -14.32
N THR A 202 4.63 6.67 -14.43
CA THR A 202 4.68 5.30 -13.89
C THR A 202 5.82 4.50 -14.52
N ARG A 203 5.99 4.61 -15.84
CA ARG A 203 7.06 3.93 -16.60
C ARG A 203 8.45 4.42 -16.20
N GLU A 204 8.62 5.71 -15.95
CA GLU A 204 9.87 6.28 -15.47
C GLU A 204 10.23 5.76 -14.07
N ILE A 205 9.25 5.73 -13.16
CA ILE A 205 9.43 5.16 -11.82
C ILE A 205 9.80 3.68 -11.90
N ARG A 206 9.05 2.89 -12.68
CA ARG A 206 9.30 1.45 -12.89
C ARG A 206 10.73 1.18 -13.36
N LYS A 207 11.20 1.93 -14.36
CA LYS A 207 12.59 1.84 -14.84
C LYS A 207 13.60 2.22 -13.76
N ALA A 208 13.34 3.28 -13.01
CA ALA A 208 14.24 3.73 -11.96
C ALA A 208 14.40 2.66 -10.86
N ILE A 209 13.30 2.05 -10.40
CA ILE A 209 13.36 1.00 -9.39
C ILE A 209 13.91 -0.33 -9.92
N ASP A 210 13.72 -0.65 -11.21
CA ASP A 210 14.33 -1.84 -11.83
C ASP A 210 15.85 -1.68 -12.01
N SER A 211 16.36 -0.45 -12.18
CA SER A 211 17.78 -0.19 -12.45
C SER A 211 18.73 -0.44 -11.26
N VAL A 212 18.18 -0.72 -10.08
CA VAL A 212 18.95 -0.84 -8.82
C VAL A 212 18.81 -2.22 -8.16
N VAL A 213 18.30 -3.20 -8.90
CA VAL A 213 18.00 -4.57 -8.45
C VAL A 213 18.96 -5.56 -9.09
#